data_AF-A0A6P0W0M4-F1
#
_entry.id   AF-A0A6P0W0M4-F1
#
_cell.length_a   1.000
_cell.length_b   1.000
_cell.length_c   1.000
_cell.angle_alpha   90.00
_cell.angle_beta   90.00
_cell.angle_gamma   90.00
#
_symmetry.space_group_name_H-M   'P 1'
#
loop_
_entity.id
_entity.type
_entity.pdbx_description
1 polymer ?
#
loop_
_entity_poly.entity_id
_entity_poly.type
_entity_poly.pdbx_seq_one_letter_code
_entity_poly.pdbx_strand_id
1 'polypeptide(L)'
;SLGLGNTFESDFLRYQPEIRFMDIMNQSRRQAFEAALKQAFENYINDKIAAWSILAEHEMNGAFAELSQIAANYGADYAKVTGRITEKLTGHKVQAGNLSSTEQDSSPSWAKWAMGLFSLASGNLAGVALAGAGFDWKDILLNMIAVMGIGGIITAIAGGIMGPVVLALLSLGVGALQMDKARQELVKAARKELVKYLPQVAQEQWQPIHDAIKECFANYEQEVIERVNDDIQSRKAELDNLLQQKESREINRGAELARLRQLETDVSSTSRNIDTVYQDFLVAVA
;
A
#
# COMPACT_ATOMS: atom_id res chain seq x y z
N SER A 1 -11.14 6.85 13.08
CA SER A 1 -12.50 7.36 12.75
C SER A 1 -12.37 8.82 12.34
N LEU A 2 -12.87 9.21 11.15
CA LEU A 2 -12.73 10.57 10.60
C LEU A 2 -13.53 11.65 11.33
N GLY A 3 -14.38 11.27 12.29
CA GLY A 3 -15.12 12.24 13.11
C GLY A 3 -15.98 13.21 12.31
N LEU A 4 -16.44 12.83 11.10
CA LEU A 4 -17.06 13.73 10.12
C LEU A 4 -18.22 14.54 10.71
N GLY A 5 -19.04 13.92 11.57
CA GLY A 5 -20.14 14.62 12.26
C GLY A 5 -19.72 15.58 13.38
N ASN A 6 -18.50 15.46 13.91
CA ASN A 6 -17.99 16.26 15.02
C ASN A 6 -17.32 17.55 14.54
N THR A 7 -16.61 17.48 13.41
CA THR A 7 -15.88 18.63 12.84
C THR A 7 -16.60 19.25 11.64
N PHE A 8 -17.76 18.71 11.22
CA PHE A 8 -18.48 19.21 10.05
C PHE A 8 -18.69 20.72 10.06
N GLU A 9 -19.11 21.28 11.19
CA GLU A 9 -19.48 22.70 11.25
C GLU A 9 -18.28 23.62 11.04
N SER A 10 -17.08 23.26 11.50
CA SER A 10 -15.86 24.03 11.23
C SER A 10 -15.34 23.78 9.82
N ASP A 11 -15.39 22.53 9.37
CA ASP A 11 -14.75 22.11 8.13
C ASP A 11 -15.55 22.52 6.90
N PHE A 12 -16.90 22.53 6.99
CA PHE A 12 -17.76 22.81 5.85
C PHE A 12 -17.85 24.30 5.50
N LEU A 13 -17.48 25.19 6.42
CA LEU A 13 -17.55 26.65 6.23
C LEU A 13 -16.79 27.12 4.99
N ARG A 14 -15.63 26.52 4.69
CA ARG A 14 -14.81 26.88 3.51
C ARG A 14 -15.42 26.47 2.17
N TYR A 15 -16.41 25.57 2.17
CA TYR A 15 -17.10 25.10 0.96
C TYR A 15 -18.49 25.72 0.80
N GLN A 16 -19.01 26.37 1.84
CA GLN A 16 -20.38 26.87 1.86
C GLN A 16 -20.67 27.80 0.66
N PRO A 17 -21.71 27.50 -0.14
CA PRO A 17 -22.11 28.39 -1.22
C PRO A 17 -22.64 29.72 -0.68
N GLU A 18 -22.53 30.79 -1.48
CA GLU A 18 -23.11 32.08 -1.13
C GLU A 18 -24.64 31.95 -1.00
N ILE A 19 -25.19 32.33 0.16
CA ILE A 19 -26.62 32.24 0.42
C ILE A 19 -27.28 33.57 0.09
N ARG A 20 -28.10 33.55 -0.97
CA ARG A 20 -29.02 34.64 -1.31
C ARG A 20 -30.44 34.15 -1.15
N PHE A 21 -31.10 34.50 -0.04
CA PHE A 21 -32.41 33.95 0.30
C PHE A 21 -33.47 34.15 -0.80
N MET A 22 -33.46 35.33 -1.44
CA MET A 22 -34.37 35.63 -2.56
C MET A 22 -34.12 34.75 -3.79
N ASP A 23 -32.90 34.25 -3.95
CA ASP A 23 -32.52 33.35 -5.04
C ASP A 23 -33.07 31.94 -4.79
N ILE A 24 -33.18 31.51 -3.53
CA ILE A 24 -33.79 30.22 -3.17
C ILE A 24 -35.31 30.22 -3.44
N MET A 25 -35.97 31.38 -3.43
CA MET A 25 -37.40 31.49 -3.75
C MET A 25 -37.70 31.37 -5.25
N ASN A 26 -36.73 31.70 -6.11
CA ASN A 26 -36.85 31.56 -7.56
C ASN A 26 -36.41 30.17 -8.03
N GLN A 27 -37.22 29.48 -8.82
CA GLN A 27 -36.92 28.10 -9.24
C GLN A 27 -35.56 27.95 -9.96
N SER A 28 -35.25 28.85 -10.89
CA SER A 28 -33.98 28.78 -11.65
C SER A 28 -32.76 29.05 -10.77
N ARG A 29 -32.86 30.01 -9.86
CA ARG A 29 -31.77 30.37 -8.97
C ARG A 29 -31.62 29.39 -7.80
N ARG A 30 -32.71 28.74 -7.38
CA ARG A 30 -32.69 27.60 -6.45
C ARG A 30 -31.91 26.44 -7.03
N GLN A 31 -32.11 26.10 -8.31
CA GLN A 31 -31.34 25.05 -8.97
C GLN A 31 -29.84 25.37 -9.02
N ALA A 32 -29.48 26.64 -9.26
CA ALA A 32 -28.08 27.07 -9.21
C ALA A 32 -27.48 26.95 -7.80
N PHE A 33 -28.24 27.33 -6.77
CA PHE A 33 -27.83 27.15 -5.37
C PHE A 33 -27.68 25.67 -5.00
N GLU A 34 -28.63 24.83 -5.39
CA GLU A 34 -28.58 23.38 -5.21
C GLU A 34 -27.34 22.78 -5.89
N ALA A 35 -27.05 23.15 -7.14
CA ALA A 35 -25.84 22.70 -7.84
C ALA A 35 -24.55 23.14 -7.10
N ALA A 36 -24.49 24.38 -6.61
CA ALA A 36 -23.36 24.87 -5.84
C ALA A 36 -23.20 24.15 -4.50
N LEU A 37 -24.32 23.84 -3.82
CA LEU A 37 -24.33 23.08 -2.57
C LEU A 37 -23.87 21.63 -2.80
N LYS A 38 -24.30 21.00 -3.89
CA LYS A 38 -23.81 19.68 -4.31
C LYS A 38 -22.29 19.70 -4.51
N GLN A 39 -21.77 20.64 -5.30
CA GLN A 39 -20.33 20.78 -5.53
C GLN A 39 -19.55 21.00 -4.22
N ALA A 40 -20.11 21.79 -3.29
CA ALA A 40 -19.52 22.01 -1.98
C ALA A 40 -19.37 20.71 -1.17
N PHE A 41 -20.40 19.85 -1.18
CA PHE A 41 -20.34 18.54 -0.56
C PHE A 41 -19.36 17.60 -1.25
N GLU A 42 -19.31 17.61 -2.59
CA GLU A 42 -18.34 16.82 -3.35
C GLU A 42 -16.90 17.16 -2.95
N ASN A 43 -16.57 18.46 -2.94
CA ASN A 43 -15.25 18.93 -2.55
C ASN A 43 -14.94 18.60 -1.08
N TYR A 44 -15.90 18.77 -0.17
CA TYR A 44 -15.74 18.41 1.24
C TYR A 44 -15.44 16.92 1.42
N ILE A 45 -16.23 16.04 0.78
CA ILE A 45 -16.05 14.59 0.89
C ILE A 45 -14.73 14.16 0.26
N ASN A 46 -14.36 14.70 -0.89
CA ASN A 46 -13.08 14.42 -1.54
C ASN A 46 -11.89 14.75 -0.62
N ASP A 47 -11.89 15.93 0.00
CA ASP A 47 -10.82 16.33 0.90
C ASP A 47 -10.75 15.44 2.14
N LYS A 48 -11.90 14.97 2.65
CA LYS A 48 -11.95 14.06 3.78
C LYS A 48 -11.49 12.64 3.45
N ILE A 49 -11.83 12.14 2.27
CA ILE A 49 -11.35 10.85 1.78
C ILE A 49 -9.83 10.93 1.53
N ALA A 50 -9.35 12.00 0.90
CA ALA A 50 -7.91 12.20 0.67
C ALA A 50 -7.12 12.24 1.99
N ALA A 51 -7.61 12.97 3.00
CA ALA A 51 -7.00 13.01 4.32
C ALA A 51 -7.01 11.63 5.01
N TRP A 52 -8.09 10.86 4.85
CA TRP A 52 -8.16 9.48 5.35
C TRP A 52 -7.16 8.56 4.64
N SER A 53 -7.04 8.68 3.32
CA SER A 53 -6.12 7.87 2.51
C SER A 53 -4.67 8.05 2.94
N ILE A 54 -4.25 9.27 3.29
CA ILE A 54 -2.91 9.52 3.81
C ILE A 54 -2.69 8.78 5.14
N LEU A 55 -3.69 8.77 6.02
CA LEU A 55 -3.60 8.03 7.27
C LEU A 55 -3.56 6.51 7.02
N ALA A 56 -4.40 6.01 6.12
CA ALA A 56 -4.39 4.59 5.74
C ALA A 56 -3.04 4.17 5.14
N GLU A 57 -2.45 5.01 4.28
CA GLU A 57 -1.12 4.78 3.73
C GLU A 57 -0.05 4.71 4.84
N HIS A 58 -0.12 5.59 5.84
CA HIS A 58 0.80 5.57 6.97
C HIS A 58 0.68 4.27 7.80
N GLU A 59 -0.53 3.81 8.11
CA GLU A 59 -0.76 2.55 8.83
C GLU A 59 -0.25 1.34 8.03
N MET A 60 -0.52 1.31 6.72
CA MET A 60 -0.03 0.26 5.81
C MET A 60 1.50 0.23 5.76
N ASN A 61 2.14 1.40 5.65
CA ASN A 61 3.60 1.53 5.73
C ASN A 61 4.14 0.96 7.05
N GLY A 62 3.51 1.28 8.18
CA GLY A 62 3.91 0.76 9.49
C GLY A 62 3.85 -0.77 9.56
N ALA A 63 2.76 -1.36 9.07
CA ALA A 63 2.60 -2.82 9.03
C ALA A 63 3.64 -3.50 8.13
N PHE A 64 3.91 -2.96 6.94
CA PHE A 64 4.95 -3.51 6.06
C PHE A 64 6.37 -3.30 6.59
N ALA A 65 6.63 -2.23 7.34
CA ALA A 65 7.89 -2.05 8.05
C ALA A 65 8.11 -3.15 9.10
N GLU A 66 7.06 -3.49 9.86
CA GLU A 66 7.09 -4.59 10.83
C GLU A 66 7.33 -5.94 10.14
N LEU A 67 6.61 -6.21 9.04
CA LEU A 67 6.83 -7.43 8.23
C LEU A 67 8.26 -7.51 7.68
N SER A 68 8.84 -6.40 7.24
CA SER A 68 10.25 -6.35 6.83
C SER A 68 11.19 -6.70 7.97
N GLN A 69 10.96 -6.17 9.18
CA GLN A 69 11.78 -6.52 10.35
C GLN A 69 11.63 -8.00 10.74
N ILE A 70 10.41 -8.54 10.66
CA ILE A 70 10.14 -9.97 10.88
C ILE A 70 10.90 -10.80 9.85
N ALA A 71 10.83 -10.44 8.57
CA ALA A 71 11.54 -11.12 7.49
C ALA A 71 13.06 -11.10 7.69
N ALA A 72 13.62 -9.99 8.17
CA ALA A 72 15.04 -9.90 8.52
C ALA A 72 15.43 -10.90 9.61
N ASN A 73 14.64 -10.95 10.69
CA ASN A 73 14.89 -11.84 11.83
C ASN A 73 14.80 -13.32 11.42
N TYR A 74 13.71 -13.71 10.75
CA TYR A 74 13.55 -15.07 10.26
C TYR A 74 14.56 -15.43 9.17
N GLY A 75 14.95 -14.47 8.33
CA GLY A 75 16.02 -14.64 7.35
C GLY A 75 17.37 -14.96 7.99
N ALA A 76 17.73 -14.24 9.06
CA ALA A 76 18.95 -14.50 9.82
C ALA A 76 18.94 -15.89 10.49
N ASP A 77 17.81 -16.30 11.07
CA ASP A 77 17.68 -17.64 11.65
C ASP A 77 17.69 -18.74 10.59
N TYR A 78 17.07 -18.50 9.44
CA TYR A 78 17.12 -19.39 8.29
C TYR A 78 18.56 -19.57 7.77
N ALA A 79 19.35 -18.48 7.71
CA ALA A 79 20.76 -18.54 7.34
C ALA A 79 21.59 -19.39 8.33
N LYS A 80 21.29 -19.34 9.63
CA LYS A 80 21.93 -20.24 10.62
C LYS A 80 21.59 -21.69 10.38
N VAL A 81 20.32 -22.00 10.06
CA VAL A 81 19.88 -23.38 9.78
C VAL A 81 20.56 -23.91 8.52
N THR A 82 20.55 -23.14 7.44
CA THR A 82 21.20 -23.54 6.18
C THR A 82 22.72 -23.68 6.33
N GLY A 83 23.38 -22.79 7.08
CA GLY A 83 24.79 -22.93 7.43
C GLY A 83 25.10 -24.23 8.18
N ARG A 84 24.24 -24.64 9.13
CA ARG A 84 24.37 -25.94 9.83
C ARG A 84 24.15 -27.12 8.89
N ILE A 85 23.25 -27.02 7.92
CA ILE A 85 23.05 -28.06 6.90
C ILE A 85 24.35 -28.23 6.11
N THR A 86 24.94 -27.13 5.63
CA THR A 86 26.21 -27.17 4.89
C THR A 86 27.36 -27.72 5.75
N GLU A 87 27.47 -27.31 7.01
CA GLU A 87 28.48 -27.84 7.95
C GLU A 87 28.35 -29.36 8.13
N LYS A 88 27.12 -29.86 8.35
CA LYS A 88 26.88 -31.29 8.52
C LYS A 88 27.16 -32.11 7.26
N LEU A 89 26.92 -31.55 6.08
CA LEU A 89 27.13 -32.24 4.81
C LEU A 89 28.60 -32.23 4.36
N THR A 90 29.32 -31.14 4.61
CA THR A 90 30.69 -30.93 4.09
C THR A 90 31.78 -31.16 5.13
N GLY A 91 31.43 -31.19 6.43
CA GLY A 91 32.37 -31.22 7.54
C GLY A 91 33.12 -29.90 7.77
N HIS A 92 32.84 -28.85 6.97
CA HIS A 92 33.50 -27.56 7.06
C HIS A 92 32.47 -26.49 7.44
N LYS A 93 32.81 -25.66 8.44
CA LYS A 93 32.04 -24.44 8.67
C LYS A 93 32.26 -23.50 7.50
N VAL A 94 31.17 -23.12 6.84
CA VAL A 94 31.20 -21.97 5.94
C VAL A 94 31.40 -20.75 6.82
N GLN A 95 32.63 -20.24 6.90
CA GLN A 95 32.81 -18.86 7.32
C GLN A 95 32.15 -18.02 6.24
N ALA A 96 31.08 -17.31 6.58
CA ALA A 96 30.60 -16.21 5.75
C ALA A 96 31.82 -15.32 5.50
N GLY A 97 32.39 -15.41 4.31
CA GLY A 97 33.67 -14.81 4.00
C GLY A 97 33.60 -13.31 4.23
N ASN A 98 34.75 -12.74 4.61
CA ASN A 98 35.04 -11.30 4.65
C ASN A 98 34.81 -10.64 3.28
N LEU A 99 33.57 -10.57 2.82
CA LEU A 99 33.10 -9.59 1.86
C LEU A 99 32.51 -8.47 2.72
N SER A 100 33.23 -7.36 2.69
CA SER A 100 32.92 -6.12 3.36
C SER A 100 31.45 -5.69 3.25
N SER A 101 30.96 -5.18 4.38
CA SER A 101 29.90 -4.17 4.56
C SER A 101 28.42 -4.58 4.44
N THR A 102 27.75 -4.43 5.59
CA THR A 102 26.31 -4.39 5.92
C THR A 102 25.61 -5.74 6.17
N GLU A 103 24.94 -5.83 7.33
CA GLU A 103 24.11 -6.96 7.81
C GLU A 103 23.04 -7.41 6.80
N GLN A 104 22.77 -6.59 5.78
CA GLN A 104 21.82 -6.81 4.70
C GLN A 104 22.27 -7.90 3.70
N ASP A 105 23.59 -8.16 3.58
CA ASP A 105 24.10 -8.98 2.47
C ASP A 105 24.00 -10.51 2.72
N SER A 106 23.93 -10.93 3.99
CA SER A 106 23.90 -12.37 4.36
C SER A 106 22.49 -12.99 4.40
N SER A 107 21.44 -12.20 4.16
CA SER A 107 20.05 -12.67 4.23
C SER A 107 19.66 -13.54 3.03
N PRO A 108 18.85 -14.60 3.21
CA PRO A 108 18.39 -15.42 2.09
C PRO A 108 17.55 -14.60 1.10
N SER A 109 17.49 -15.05 -0.16
CA SER A 109 16.82 -14.33 -1.26
C SER A 109 15.35 -14.02 -0.97
N TRP A 110 14.60 -14.96 -0.39
CA TRP A 110 13.20 -14.75 0.00
C TRP A 110 13.05 -13.64 1.06
N ALA A 111 14.00 -13.54 2.00
CA ALA A 111 14.00 -12.50 3.03
C ALA A 111 14.39 -11.15 2.43
N LYS A 112 15.37 -11.12 1.52
CA LYS A 112 15.72 -9.92 0.75
C LYS A 112 14.51 -9.39 -0.03
N TRP A 113 13.74 -10.26 -0.67
CA TRP A 113 12.48 -9.90 -1.34
C TRP A 113 11.45 -9.33 -0.36
N ALA A 114 11.18 -10.05 0.73
CA ALA A 114 10.19 -9.65 1.74
C ALA A 114 10.53 -8.30 2.40
N MET A 115 11.82 -8.03 2.65
CA MET A 115 12.31 -6.74 3.13
C MET A 115 12.27 -5.64 2.05
N GLY A 116 12.57 -5.99 0.80
CA GLY A 116 12.72 -5.06 -0.32
C GLY A 116 11.44 -4.33 -0.68
N LEU A 117 10.27 -4.93 -0.44
CA LEU A 117 8.96 -4.32 -0.70
C LEU A 117 8.75 -3.01 0.07
N PHE A 118 9.22 -2.92 1.32
CA PHE A 118 9.13 -1.69 2.11
C PHE A 118 10.14 -0.62 1.65
N SER A 119 11.35 -1.02 1.24
CA SER A 119 12.40 -0.07 0.83
C SER A 119 12.04 0.70 -0.46
N LEU A 120 11.24 0.10 -1.33
CA LEU A 120 10.78 0.71 -2.58
C LEU A 120 9.66 1.72 -2.34
N ALA A 121 8.69 1.34 -1.51
CA ALA A 121 7.55 2.17 -1.17
C ALA A 121 7.93 3.40 -0.30
N SER A 122 8.97 3.27 0.52
CA SER A 122 9.48 4.34 1.39
C SER A 122 10.44 5.31 0.68
N GLY A 123 10.76 5.10 -0.60
CA GLY A 123 11.65 5.97 -1.37
C GLY A 123 13.11 5.94 -0.91
N ASN A 124 13.52 4.93 -0.13
CA ASN A 124 14.92 4.80 0.30
C ASN A 124 15.76 4.21 -0.84
N LEU A 125 16.62 5.06 -1.42
CA LEU A 125 17.50 4.78 -2.57
C LEU A 125 18.48 3.61 -2.37
N ALA A 126 18.65 3.11 -1.14
CA ALA A 126 19.53 1.99 -0.84
C ALA A 126 18.93 0.60 -1.14
N GLY A 127 17.62 0.48 -1.41
CA GLY A 127 16.94 -0.81 -1.66
C GLY A 127 16.19 -0.89 -2.98
N VAL A 128 16.61 -0.12 -3.99
CA VAL A 128 15.93 0.00 -5.30
C VAL A 128 16.19 -1.21 -6.23
N ALA A 129 17.10 -2.12 -5.89
CA ALA A 129 17.41 -3.27 -6.74
C ALA A 129 16.33 -4.37 -6.81
N LEU A 130 15.26 -4.30 -6.00
CA LEU A 130 14.24 -5.35 -5.92
C LEU A 130 12.83 -4.93 -6.39
N ALA A 131 12.69 -3.75 -7.00
CA ALA A 131 11.41 -3.28 -7.57
C ALA A 131 10.90 -4.13 -8.73
N GLY A 132 11.79 -4.91 -9.35
CA GLY A 132 11.46 -5.78 -10.47
C GLY A 132 10.54 -6.96 -10.13
N ALA A 133 10.13 -7.14 -8.87
CA ALA A 133 9.33 -8.29 -8.44
C ALA A 133 7.81 -8.06 -8.35
N GLY A 134 7.31 -6.89 -8.77
CA GLY A 134 5.91 -6.76 -9.20
C GLY A 134 4.82 -6.60 -8.11
N PHE A 135 5.17 -6.34 -6.85
CA PHE A 135 4.18 -6.03 -5.80
C PHE A 135 4.20 -4.53 -5.46
N ASP A 136 3.18 -3.80 -5.91
CA ASP A 136 2.95 -2.40 -5.58
C ASP A 136 1.66 -2.25 -4.76
N TRP A 137 1.79 -2.27 -3.44
CA TRP A 137 0.64 -2.08 -2.54
C TRP A 137 0.06 -0.66 -2.64
N LYS A 138 0.83 0.33 -3.13
CA LYS A 138 0.32 1.69 -3.36
C LYS A 138 -0.61 1.71 -4.55
N ASP A 139 -0.32 0.96 -5.61
CA ASP A 139 -1.26 0.77 -6.72
C ASP A 139 -2.54 0.03 -6.26
N ILE A 140 -2.42 -0.97 -5.38
CA ILE A 140 -3.59 -1.64 -4.77
C ILE A 140 -4.40 -0.64 -3.92
N LEU A 141 -3.73 0.22 -3.14
CA LEU A 141 -4.38 1.23 -2.30
C LEU A 141 -5.00 2.38 -3.15
N LEU A 142 -4.36 2.79 -4.24
CA LEU A 142 -4.88 3.78 -5.19
C LEU A 142 -6.09 3.22 -5.94
N ASN A 143 -6.03 1.95 -6.36
CA ASN A 143 -7.17 1.25 -6.93
C ASN A 143 -8.31 1.11 -5.91
N MET A 144 -8.02 0.83 -4.63
CA MET A 144 -9.00 0.85 -3.55
C MET A 144 -9.66 2.22 -3.40
N ILE A 145 -8.89 3.32 -3.48
CA ILE A 145 -9.44 4.69 -3.41
C ILE A 145 -10.33 5.02 -4.62
N ALA A 146 -9.96 4.54 -5.80
CA ALA A 146 -10.78 4.66 -7.00
C ALA A 146 -12.06 3.79 -6.91
N VAL A 147 -11.96 2.59 -6.35
CA VAL A 147 -13.06 1.62 -6.19
C VAL A 147 -13.99 1.96 -5.02
N MET A 148 -13.54 2.71 -4.01
CA MET A 148 -14.34 3.27 -2.91
C MET A 148 -15.53 4.13 -3.38
N GLY A 149 -15.72 4.32 -4.69
CA GLY A 149 -16.97 4.80 -5.22
C GLY A 149 -17.26 6.19 -4.67
N ILE A 150 -16.28 7.08 -4.74
CA ILE A 150 -16.43 8.50 -4.40
C ILE A 150 -17.73 9.03 -5.03
N GLY A 151 -18.05 8.63 -6.26
CA GLY A 151 -19.32 8.94 -6.92
C GLY A 151 -20.59 8.36 -6.25
N GLY A 152 -20.53 7.16 -5.65
CA GLY A 152 -21.63 6.53 -4.92
C GLY A 152 -21.90 7.20 -3.56
N ILE A 153 -20.84 7.49 -2.80
CA ILE A 153 -20.92 8.23 -1.52
C ILE A 153 -21.45 9.65 -1.79
N ILE A 154 -20.90 10.33 -2.79
CA ILE A 154 -21.36 11.65 -3.23
C ILE A 154 -22.81 11.60 -3.67
N THR A 155 -23.23 10.61 -4.44
CA THR A 155 -24.61 10.55 -4.95
C THR A 155 -25.62 10.27 -3.83
N ALA A 156 -25.29 9.35 -2.91
CA ALA A 156 -26.13 9.04 -1.75
C ALA A 156 -26.29 10.25 -0.79
N ILE A 157 -25.19 10.95 -0.53
CA ILE A 157 -25.15 12.12 0.35
C ILE A 157 -25.74 13.35 -0.34
N ALA A 158 -25.26 13.72 -1.52
CA ALA A 158 -25.72 14.93 -2.22
C ALA A 158 -27.17 14.81 -2.70
N GLY A 159 -27.61 13.64 -3.18
CA GLY A 159 -29.00 13.44 -3.64
C GLY A 159 -30.04 13.50 -2.51
N GLY A 160 -29.70 12.99 -1.32
CA GLY A 160 -30.61 12.94 -0.17
C GLY A 160 -30.65 14.21 0.68
N ILE A 161 -29.54 14.97 0.75
CA ILE A 161 -29.39 16.12 1.66
C ILE A 161 -30.08 17.39 1.14
N MET A 162 -30.14 17.58 -0.19
CA MET A 162 -30.54 18.87 -0.78
C MET A 162 -31.97 19.30 -0.43
N GLY A 163 -32.94 18.40 -0.56
CA GLY A 163 -34.35 18.70 -0.28
C GLY A 163 -34.59 19.16 1.17
N PRO A 164 -34.22 18.37 2.18
CA PRO A 164 -34.35 18.76 3.58
C PRO A 164 -33.58 20.02 3.96
N VAL A 165 -32.38 20.24 3.40
CA VAL A 165 -31.58 21.46 3.67
C VAL A 165 -32.25 22.70 3.07
N VAL A 166 -32.75 22.64 1.84
CA VAL A 166 -33.50 23.74 1.21
C VAL A 166 -34.78 24.02 1.99
N LEU A 167 -35.51 23.00 2.43
CA LEU A 167 -36.71 23.17 3.26
C LEU A 167 -36.39 23.82 4.62
N ALA A 168 -35.29 23.44 5.27
CA ALA A 168 -34.84 24.06 6.51
C ALA A 168 -34.53 25.55 6.31
N LEU A 169 -33.87 25.93 5.21
CA LEU A 169 -33.63 27.33 4.87
C LEU A 169 -34.94 28.09 4.64
N LEU A 170 -35.89 27.52 3.90
CA LEU A 170 -37.19 28.14 3.64
C LEU A 170 -38.03 28.33 4.92
N SER A 171 -37.84 27.48 5.94
CA SER A 171 -38.54 27.58 7.23
C SER A 171 -38.17 28.81 8.06
N LEU A 172 -37.07 29.50 7.74
CA LEU A 172 -36.66 30.74 8.41
C LEU A 172 -37.63 31.92 8.15
N GLY A 173 -38.47 31.81 7.12
CA GLY A 173 -39.45 32.82 6.76
C GLY A 173 -38.85 34.12 6.21
N VAL A 174 -39.70 35.02 5.71
CA VAL A 174 -39.32 36.31 5.12
C VAL A 174 -38.80 37.34 6.14
N GLY A 175 -38.98 37.12 7.44
CA GLY A 175 -38.65 38.06 8.51
C GLY A 175 -37.26 37.89 9.15
N ALA A 176 -36.52 36.83 8.83
CA ALA A 176 -35.24 36.48 9.46
C ALA A 176 -34.03 36.61 8.51
N LEU A 177 -34.07 37.57 7.57
CA LEU A 177 -33.09 37.82 6.50
C LEU A 177 -31.72 38.32 6.99
N GLN A 178 -31.16 37.73 8.05
CA GLN A 178 -29.76 37.90 8.42
C GLN A 178 -28.95 36.79 7.75
N MET A 179 -28.00 37.17 6.90
CA MET A 179 -27.13 36.26 6.17
C MET A 179 -26.43 35.26 7.10
N ASP A 180 -26.03 35.69 8.30
CA ASP A 180 -25.36 34.84 9.28
C ASP A 180 -26.26 33.75 9.85
N LYS A 181 -27.56 34.05 10.08
CA LYS A 181 -28.53 33.04 10.52
C LYS A 181 -28.79 31.99 9.45
N ALA A 182 -28.91 32.42 8.19
CA ALA A 182 -29.08 31.50 7.07
C ALA A 182 -27.85 30.59 6.88
N ARG A 183 -26.64 31.13 7.09
CA ARG A 183 -25.39 30.34 7.07
C ARG A 183 -25.35 29.30 8.18
N GLN A 184 -25.69 29.68 9.40
CA GLN A 184 -25.72 28.76 10.53
C GLN A 184 -26.75 27.65 10.33
N GLU A 185 -27.95 27.97 9.85
CA GLU A 185 -28.99 26.97 9.60
C GLU A 185 -28.67 26.06 8.42
N LEU A 186 -28.02 26.57 7.37
CA LEU A 186 -27.48 25.70 6.31
C LEU A 186 -26.56 24.64 6.92
N VAL A 187 -25.55 25.06 7.68
CA VAL A 187 -24.52 24.19 8.22
C VAL A 187 -25.12 23.17 9.19
N LYS A 188 -26.05 23.59 10.06
CA LYS A 188 -26.75 22.67 10.97
C LYS A 188 -27.61 21.65 10.22
N ALA A 189 -28.38 22.09 9.23
CA ALA A 189 -29.23 21.19 8.43
C ALA A 189 -28.37 20.21 7.62
N ALA A 190 -27.32 20.71 7.00
CA ALA A 190 -26.33 19.92 6.27
C ALA A 190 -25.66 18.87 7.17
N ARG A 191 -25.25 19.26 8.38
CA ARG A 191 -24.69 18.34 9.39
C ARG A 191 -25.69 17.26 9.78
N LYS A 192 -26.93 17.66 10.08
CA LYS A 192 -27.98 16.75 10.53
C LYS A 192 -28.23 15.65 9.50
N GLU A 193 -28.37 16.02 8.23
CA GLU A 193 -28.58 15.04 7.18
C GLU A 193 -27.30 14.25 6.87
N LEU A 194 -26.11 14.86 6.88
CA LEU A 194 -24.85 14.11 6.74
C LEU A 194 -24.75 13.01 7.81
N VAL A 195 -24.91 13.35 9.09
CA VAL A 195 -24.83 12.41 10.22
C VAL A 195 -25.85 11.28 10.11
N LYS A 196 -27.01 11.54 9.50
CA LYS A 196 -28.02 10.52 9.24
C LYS A 196 -27.60 9.51 8.16
N TYR A 197 -26.86 9.93 7.14
CA TYR A 197 -26.37 9.05 6.08
C TYR A 197 -25.03 8.38 6.38
N LEU A 198 -24.21 8.94 7.28
CA LEU A 198 -22.88 8.40 7.64
C LEU A 198 -22.90 6.90 8.04
N PRO A 199 -23.84 6.40 8.87
CA PRO A 199 -23.86 4.98 9.24
C PRO A 199 -24.11 4.06 8.06
N GLN A 200 -24.98 4.46 7.12
CA GLN A 200 -25.26 3.68 5.92
C GLN A 200 -24.02 3.62 5.02
N VAL A 201 -23.38 4.77 4.77
CA VAL A 201 -22.14 4.84 3.99
C VAL A 201 -21.05 3.98 4.65
N ALA A 202 -20.90 4.08 5.97
CA ALA A 202 -19.96 3.25 6.70
C ALA A 202 -20.25 1.77 6.51
N GLN A 203 -21.52 1.34 6.59
CA GLN A 203 -21.95 -0.05 6.43
C GLN A 203 -21.77 -0.59 5.01
N GLU A 204 -21.91 0.26 3.99
CA GLU A 204 -21.74 -0.13 2.58
C GLU A 204 -20.28 -0.17 2.16
N GLN A 205 -19.46 0.76 2.67
CA GLN A 205 -18.11 1.00 2.15
C GLN A 205 -17.01 0.30 2.96
N TRP A 206 -17.26 -0.13 4.21
CA TRP A 206 -16.22 -0.78 5.00
C TRP A 206 -15.75 -2.12 4.41
N GLN A 207 -16.65 -2.89 3.81
CA GLN A 207 -16.34 -4.24 3.32
C GLN A 207 -15.38 -4.20 2.12
N PRO A 208 -15.61 -3.40 1.05
CA PRO A 208 -14.64 -3.25 -0.03
C PRO A 208 -13.26 -2.77 0.45
N ILE A 209 -13.21 -1.84 1.41
CA ILE A 209 -11.94 -1.37 2.00
C ILE A 209 -11.22 -2.50 2.72
N HIS A 210 -11.95 -3.24 3.55
CA HIS A 210 -11.42 -4.39 4.27
C HIS A 210 -10.87 -5.45 3.31
N ASP A 211 -11.61 -5.77 2.25
CA ASP A 211 -11.23 -6.80 1.29
C ASP A 211 -9.99 -6.39 0.49
N ALA A 212 -9.86 -5.12 0.09
CA ALA A 212 -8.66 -4.60 -0.57
C ALA A 212 -7.41 -4.65 0.33
N ILE A 213 -7.54 -4.26 1.61
CA ILE A 213 -6.44 -4.38 2.58
C ILE A 213 -6.06 -5.85 2.77
N LYS A 214 -7.06 -6.73 2.91
CA LYS A 214 -6.83 -8.17 3.07
C LYS A 214 -6.12 -8.77 1.86
N GLU A 215 -6.54 -8.43 0.65
CA GLU A 215 -5.92 -8.89 -0.59
C GLU A 215 -4.45 -8.44 -0.68
N CYS A 216 -4.15 -7.21 -0.27
CA CYS A 216 -2.79 -6.70 -0.19
C CYS A 216 -1.87 -7.59 0.67
N PHE A 217 -2.31 -7.96 1.88
CA PHE A 217 -1.52 -8.84 2.74
C PHE A 217 -1.50 -10.29 2.26
N ALA A 218 -2.59 -10.79 1.65
CA ALA A 218 -2.67 -12.14 1.11
C ALA A 218 -1.70 -12.34 -0.07
N ASN A 219 -1.58 -11.34 -0.95
CA ASN A 219 -0.63 -11.37 -2.07
C ASN A 219 0.82 -11.37 -1.58
N TYR A 220 1.13 -10.54 -0.57
CA TYR A 220 2.43 -10.58 0.10
C TYR A 220 2.71 -11.96 0.71
N GLU A 221 1.76 -12.51 1.47
CA GLU A 221 1.88 -13.80 2.13
C GLU A 221 2.15 -14.93 1.12
N GLN A 222 1.37 -14.98 0.04
CA GLN A 222 1.51 -15.99 -1.01
C GLN A 222 2.91 -15.98 -1.62
N GLU A 223 3.42 -14.81 -2.02
CA GLU A 223 4.75 -14.68 -2.61
C GLU A 223 5.87 -15.04 -1.64
N VAL A 224 5.77 -14.65 -0.37
CA VAL A 224 6.77 -15.05 0.65
C VAL A 224 6.76 -16.57 0.82
N ILE A 225 5.58 -17.18 0.94
CA ILE A 225 5.45 -18.64 1.11
C ILE A 225 6.02 -19.38 -0.09
N GLU A 226 5.73 -18.94 -1.31
CA GLU A 226 6.25 -19.53 -2.54
C GLU A 226 7.78 -19.50 -2.56
N ARG A 227 8.39 -18.33 -2.32
CA ARG A 227 9.84 -18.17 -2.33
C ARG A 227 10.56 -18.97 -1.23
N VAL A 228 9.96 -19.04 -0.04
CA VAL A 228 10.49 -19.87 1.05
C VAL A 228 10.43 -21.35 0.67
N ASN A 229 9.30 -21.81 0.11
CA ASN A 229 9.14 -23.19 -0.31
C ASN A 229 10.09 -23.54 -1.45
N ASP A 230 10.25 -22.67 -2.44
CA ASP A 230 11.17 -22.87 -3.55
C ASP A 230 12.62 -23.05 -3.09
N ASP A 231 13.09 -22.22 -2.14
CA ASP A 231 14.44 -22.38 -1.57
C ASP A 231 14.58 -23.72 -0.83
N ILE A 232 13.57 -24.11 -0.04
CA ILE A 232 13.56 -25.40 0.67
C ILE A 232 13.58 -26.58 -0.30
N GLN A 233 12.75 -26.55 -1.35
CA GLN A 233 12.67 -27.63 -2.33
C GLN A 233 13.92 -27.70 -3.19
N SER A 234 14.47 -26.56 -3.61
CA SER A 234 15.72 -26.49 -4.36
C SER A 234 16.88 -27.14 -3.59
N ARG A 235 17.02 -26.81 -2.30
CA ARG A 235 18.06 -27.42 -1.42
C ARG A 235 17.90 -28.93 -1.25
N LYS A 236 16.66 -29.42 -1.18
CA LYS A 236 16.40 -30.87 -1.13
C LYS A 236 16.76 -31.54 -2.46
N ALA A 237 16.29 -30.96 -3.55
CA ALA A 237 16.55 -31.45 -4.90
C ALA A 237 18.05 -31.49 -5.21
N GLU A 238 18.85 -30.53 -4.71
CA GLU A 238 20.31 -30.55 -4.85
C GLU A 238 20.92 -31.86 -4.32
N LEU A 239 20.47 -32.33 -3.15
CA LEU A 239 20.95 -33.57 -2.53
C LEU A 239 20.37 -34.81 -3.21
N ASP A 240 19.08 -34.80 -3.50
CA ASP A 240 18.39 -35.93 -4.13
C ASP A 240 18.95 -36.19 -5.54
N ASN A 241 19.22 -35.13 -6.30
CA ASN A 241 19.84 -35.23 -7.62
C ASN A 241 21.26 -35.82 -7.53
N LEU A 242 22.06 -35.41 -6.53
CA LEU A 242 23.39 -35.96 -6.33
C LEU A 242 23.34 -37.45 -5.97
N LEU A 243 22.40 -37.84 -5.11
CA LEU A 243 22.18 -39.24 -4.73
C LEU A 243 21.77 -40.07 -5.95
N GLN A 244 20.75 -39.63 -6.68
CA GLN A 244 20.24 -40.31 -7.88
C GLN A 244 21.33 -40.46 -8.95
N GLN A 245 22.17 -39.44 -9.15
CA GLN A 245 23.28 -39.55 -10.10
C GLN A 245 24.32 -40.59 -9.68
N LYS A 246 24.64 -40.70 -8.38
CA LYS A 246 25.58 -41.70 -7.87
C LYS A 246 25.04 -43.13 -7.96
N GLU A 247 23.73 -43.30 -7.80
CA GLU A 247 23.07 -44.61 -7.93
C GLU A 247 22.92 -45.06 -9.39
N SER A 248 22.71 -44.11 -10.32
CA SER A 248 22.42 -44.41 -11.72
C SER A 248 23.66 -44.49 -12.62
N ARG A 249 24.78 -43.83 -12.27
CA ARG A 249 25.99 -43.82 -13.11
C ARG A 249 27.25 -43.48 -12.33
N GLU A 250 28.39 -43.94 -12.85
CA GLU A 250 29.69 -43.44 -12.42
C GLU A 250 29.99 -42.08 -13.06
N ILE A 251 30.43 -41.13 -12.24
CA ILE A 251 30.79 -39.77 -12.67
C ILE A 251 32.32 -39.63 -12.64
N ASN A 252 32.89 -39.09 -13.71
CA ASN A 252 34.28 -38.65 -13.70
C ASN A 252 34.42 -37.41 -12.79
N ARG A 253 34.88 -37.63 -11.56
CA ARG A 253 35.00 -36.58 -10.53
C ARG A 253 35.88 -35.41 -10.96
N GLY A 254 36.95 -35.68 -11.72
CA GLY A 254 37.86 -34.63 -12.19
C GLY A 254 37.21 -33.71 -13.22
N ALA A 255 36.49 -34.30 -14.19
CA ALA A 255 35.75 -33.55 -15.18
C ALA A 255 34.59 -32.76 -14.55
N GLU A 256 33.86 -33.35 -13.60
CA GLU A 256 32.74 -32.67 -12.92
C GLU A 256 33.22 -31.51 -12.04
N LEU A 257 34.35 -31.68 -11.34
CA LEU A 257 34.96 -30.59 -10.58
C LEU A 257 35.38 -29.43 -11.49
N ALA A 258 35.96 -29.72 -12.65
CA ALA A 258 36.33 -28.70 -13.62
C ALA A 258 35.10 -27.96 -14.16
N ARG A 259 34.02 -28.69 -14.48
CA ARG A 259 32.74 -28.13 -14.94
C ARG A 259 32.12 -27.18 -13.91
N LEU A 260 32.09 -27.58 -12.63
CA LEU A 260 31.51 -26.76 -11.56
C LEU A 260 32.35 -25.51 -11.26
N ARG A 261 33.69 -25.61 -11.29
CA ARG A 261 34.59 -24.43 -11.16
C ARG A 261 34.45 -23.45 -12.32
N GLN A 262 34.24 -23.95 -13.53
CA GLN A 262 33.98 -23.10 -14.69
C GLN A 262 32.67 -22.34 -14.49
N LEU A 263 31.60 -23.02 -14.08
CA LEU A 263 30.31 -22.39 -13.78
C LEU A 263 30.44 -21.28 -12.71
N GLU A 264 31.17 -21.54 -11.62
CA GLU A 264 31.43 -20.53 -10.58
C GLU A 264 32.16 -19.30 -11.14
N THR A 265 33.15 -19.53 -12.01
CA THR A 265 33.93 -18.46 -12.67
C THR A 265 33.04 -17.63 -13.60
N ASP A 266 32.22 -18.29 -14.41
CA ASP A 266 31.34 -17.65 -15.38
C ASP A 266 30.30 -16.77 -14.67
N VAL A 267 29.65 -17.30 -13.63
CA VAL A 267 28.67 -16.56 -12.81
C VAL A 267 29.33 -15.37 -12.10
N SER A 268 30.49 -15.59 -11.48
CA SER A 268 31.21 -14.51 -10.77
C SER A 268 31.66 -13.40 -11.72
N SER A 269 32.09 -13.75 -12.93
CA SER A 269 32.48 -12.76 -13.95
C SER A 269 31.29 -11.92 -14.40
N THR A 270 30.12 -12.56 -14.58
CA THR A 270 28.88 -11.89 -14.96
C THR A 270 28.40 -10.96 -13.87
N SER A 271 28.44 -11.39 -12.61
CA SER A 271 28.06 -10.55 -11.45
C SER A 271 28.92 -9.29 -11.38
N ARG A 272 30.26 -9.42 -11.49
CA ARG A 272 31.18 -8.27 -11.45
C ARG A 272 30.93 -7.30 -12.59
N ASN A 273 30.58 -7.79 -13.78
CA ASN A 273 30.25 -6.92 -14.91
C ASN A 273 29.00 -6.09 -14.63
N ILE A 274 27.96 -6.71 -14.04
CA ILE A 274 26.74 -6.00 -13.63
C ILE A 274 27.07 -4.94 -12.58
N ASP A 275 27.85 -5.30 -11.56
CA ASP A 275 28.27 -4.37 -10.50
C ASP A 275 29.06 -3.19 -11.08
N THR A 276 29.97 -3.45 -12.02
CA THR A 276 30.77 -2.41 -12.69
C THR A 276 29.88 -1.45 -13.47
N VAL A 277 28.96 -1.97 -14.29
CA VAL A 277 28.01 -1.14 -15.05
C VAL A 277 27.15 -0.28 -14.13
N TYR A 278 26.70 -0.85 -13.01
CA TYR A 278 25.90 -0.11 -12.03
C TYR A 278 26.71 1.01 -11.34
N GLN A 279 27.94 0.73 -10.92
CA GLN A 279 28.82 1.73 -10.33
C GLN A 279 29.18 2.85 -11.33
N ASP A 280 29.49 2.49 -12.58
CA ASP A 280 29.76 3.46 -13.65
C ASP A 280 28.56 4.37 -13.89
N PHE A 281 27.34 3.79 -13.89
CA PHE A 281 26.11 4.56 -13.98
C PHE A 281 25.94 5.52 -12.79
N LEU A 282 26.12 5.05 -11.56
CA LEU A 282 26.02 5.88 -10.35
C LEU A 282 27.01 7.07 -10.39
N VAL A 283 28.24 6.84 -10.86
CA VAL A 283 29.24 7.90 -11.03
C VAL A 283 28.81 8.88 -12.13
N ALA A 284 28.19 8.42 -13.21
CA ALA A 284 27.76 9.27 -14.32
C ALA A 284 26.53 10.14 -14.01
N VAL A 285 25.69 9.74 -13.05
CA VAL A 285 24.47 10.48 -12.65
C VAL A 285 24.62 11.27 -11.34
N ALA A 286 25.74 11.14 -10.64
CA ALA A 286 26.10 11.94 -9.46
C ALA A 286 26.72 13.30 -9.86
#